data_AF-A0A960VZ22-F1
#
_entry.id   AF-A0A960VZ22-F1
#
_cell.length_a   1.000
_cell.length_b   1.000
_cell.length_c   1.000
_cell.angle_alpha   90.00
_cell.angle_beta   90.00
_cell.angle_gamma   90.00
#
_symmetry.space_group_name_H-M   'P 1'
#
loop_
_entity.id
_entity.type
_entity.pdbx_description
1 polymer ?
#
loop_
_entity_poly.entity_id
_entity_poly.type
_entity_poly.pdbx_seq_one_letter_code
_entity_poly.pdbx_strand_id
1 'polypeptide(L)'
;MDLFYRQNPIEKDYHGHPNYFMVYVWLLVFFVVSLLSDFFENHTLAVFLIFSTAFVKMLLVVANFMHLKYEPKAFWVIPIFGAICIVSFLLLVYPDITMVKRIITIY
;
A
#
# COMPACT_ATOMS: atom_id res chain seq x y z
N MET A 1 -42.45 -27.21 -33.56
CA MET A 1 -41.42 -26.19 -33.79
C MET A 1 -41.41 -25.21 -32.61
N ASP A 2 -41.29 -25.71 -31.37
CA ASP A 2 -41.29 -24.87 -30.15
C ASP A 2 -40.37 -25.47 -29.05
N LEU A 3 -39.30 -26.17 -29.46
CA LEU A 3 -38.31 -26.77 -28.55
C LEU A 3 -37.08 -25.87 -28.32
N PHE A 4 -37.17 -24.60 -28.73
CA PHE A 4 -36.12 -23.58 -28.58
C PHE A 4 -36.60 -22.36 -27.79
N TYR A 5 -37.53 -22.52 -26.84
CA TYR A 5 -37.63 -21.54 -25.75
C TYR A 5 -36.41 -21.73 -24.85
N ARG A 6 -35.23 -21.34 -25.38
CA ARG A 6 -33.99 -21.18 -24.65
C ARG A 6 -34.33 -20.25 -23.52
N GLN A 7 -34.52 -20.80 -22.33
CA GLN A 7 -34.40 -20.07 -21.09
C GLN A 7 -33.07 -19.33 -21.21
N ASN A 8 -33.11 -18.06 -21.54
CA ASN A 8 -32.04 -17.16 -21.19
C ASN A 8 -32.44 -16.75 -19.77
N PRO A 9 -32.05 -17.49 -18.72
CA PRO A 9 -32.03 -16.84 -17.43
C PRO A 9 -31.18 -15.60 -17.68
N ILE A 10 -31.74 -14.42 -17.44
CA ILE A 10 -30.92 -13.25 -17.18
C ILE A 10 -30.02 -13.73 -16.04
N GLU A 11 -28.82 -14.15 -16.41
CA GLU A 11 -27.81 -14.69 -15.52
C GLU A 11 -27.46 -13.51 -14.63
N LYS A 12 -28.16 -13.45 -13.50
CA LYS A 12 -27.84 -12.53 -12.41
C LYS A 12 -26.60 -13.11 -11.74
N ASP A 13 -25.49 -13.11 -12.47
CA ASP A 13 -24.14 -13.33 -11.94
C ASP A 13 -23.73 -12.11 -11.12
N TYR A 14 -24.50 -11.84 -10.08
CA TYR A 14 -24.13 -10.97 -8.98
C TYR A 14 -23.42 -11.83 -7.92
N HIS A 15 -22.39 -12.57 -8.32
CA HIS A 15 -21.64 -13.43 -7.41
C HIS A 15 -20.15 -13.07 -7.46
N GLY A 16 -19.73 -12.28 -6.47
CA GLY A 16 -18.40 -12.47 -5.88
C GLY A 16 -17.24 -11.59 -6.33
N HIS A 17 -17.43 -10.54 -7.13
CA HIS A 17 -16.35 -9.58 -7.34
C HIS A 17 -16.14 -8.73 -6.08
N PRO A 18 -14.97 -8.83 -5.39
CA PRO A 18 -14.70 -7.98 -4.25
C PRO A 18 -14.75 -6.51 -4.70
N ASN A 19 -15.34 -5.65 -3.88
CA ASN A 19 -15.67 -4.30 -4.30
C ASN A 19 -14.43 -3.38 -4.24
N TYR A 20 -13.50 -3.54 -5.19
CA TYR A 20 -12.24 -2.79 -5.27
C TYR A 20 -12.43 -1.27 -5.21
N PHE A 21 -13.58 -0.79 -5.71
CA PHE A 21 -13.94 0.62 -5.64
C PHE A 21 -14.10 1.13 -4.21
N MET A 22 -14.69 0.34 -3.31
CA MET A 22 -14.79 0.71 -1.89
C MET A 22 -13.43 0.75 -1.22
N VAL A 23 -12.54 -0.20 -1.54
CA VAL A 23 -11.17 -0.22 -1.00
C VAL A 23 -10.38 1.00 -1.49
N TYR A 24 -10.55 1.37 -2.76
CA TYR A 24 -9.97 2.58 -3.32
C TYR A 24 -10.43 3.85 -2.59
N VAL A 25 -11.73 3.98 -2.31
CA VAL A 25 -12.26 5.12 -1.53
C VAL A 25 -11.63 5.17 -0.15
N TRP A 26 -11.48 4.03 0.54
CA TRP A 26 -10.77 4.00 1.83
C TRP A 26 -9.32 4.45 1.72
N LEU A 27 -8.58 4.02 0.69
CA LEU A 27 -7.21 4.47 0.46
C LEU A 27 -7.14 5.99 0.26
N LEU A 28 -8.11 6.57 -0.45
CA LEU A 28 -8.22 8.02 -0.67
C LEU A 28 -8.50 8.75 0.66
N VAL A 29 -9.39 8.23 1.50
CA VAL A 29 -9.64 8.77 2.85
C VAL A 29 -8.34 8.77 3.68
N PHE A 30 -7.62 7.66 3.73
CA PHE A 30 -6.33 7.60 4.44
C PHE A 30 -5.25 8.50 3.83
N PHE A 31 -5.33 8.78 2.53
CA PHE A 31 -4.45 9.75 1.88
C PHE A 31 -4.75 11.18 2.35
N VAL A 32 -6.03 11.59 2.34
CA VAL A 32 -6.44 12.91 2.82
C VAL A 32 -6.12 13.10 4.30
N VAL A 33 -6.39 12.09 5.14
CA VAL A 33 -6.01 12.12 6.57
C VAL A 33 -4.51 12.32 6.74
N SER A 34 -3.69 11.65 5.92
CA SER A 34 -2.24 11.83 5.95
C SER A 34 -1.81 13.23 5.54
N LEU A 35 -2.47 13.87 4.58
CA LEU A 35 -2.18 15.27 4.23
C LEU A 35 -2.59 16.23 5.34
N LEU A 36 -3.75 16.01 5.96
CA LEU A 36 -4.23 16.83 7.06
C LEU A 36 -3.34 16.72 8.31
N SER A 37 -2.63 15.61 8.47
CA SER A 37 -1.72 15.42 9.61
C SER A 37 -0.51 16.37 9.59
N ASP A 38 -0.15 16.94 8.45
CA ASP A 38 0.93 17.93 8.32
C ASP A 38 0.57 19.29 8.94
N PHE A 39 -0.72 19.58 9.10
CA PHE A 39 -1.19 20.81 9.76
C PHE A 39 -1.11 20.75 11.29
N PHE A 40 -0.70 19.64 11.88
CA PHE A 40 -0.51 19.54 13.32
C PHE A 40 0.82 20.18 13.74
N GLU A 41 0.78 21.13 14.67
CA GLU A 41 1.99 21.75 15.25
C GLU A 41 2.91 20.74 15.95
N ASN A 42 2.34 19.66 16.48
CA ASN A 42 3.12 18.63 17.17
C ASN A 42 3.71 17.64 16.16
N HIS A 43 5.00 17.83 15.89
CA HIS A 43 5.76 17.01 14.94
C HIS A 43 5.73 15.50 15.26
N THR A 44 5.81 15.11 16.53
CA THR A 44 5.82 13.69 16.91
C THR A 44 4.48 13.02 16.62
N LEU A 45 3.37 13.74 16.89
CA LEU A 45 2.02 13.25 16.58
C LEU A 45 1.80 13.16 15.06
N ALA A 46 2.25 14.16 14.30
CA ALA A 46 2.16 14.15 12.84
C ALA A 46 2.90 12.94 12.25
N VAL A 47 4.16 12.71 12.65
CA VAL A 47 4.95 11.57 12.19
C VAL A 47 4.26 10.24 12.52
N PHE A 48 3.76 10.08 13.74
CA PHE A 48 3.08 8.86 14.15
C PHE A 48 1.81 8.59 13.31
N LEU A 49 1.01 9.63 13.02
CA LEU A 49 -0.18 9.53 12.18
C LEU A 49 0.16 9.16 10.73
N ILE A 50 1.19 9.80 10.16
CA ILE A 50 1.64 9.52 8.79
C ILE A 50 2.06 8.06 8.65
N PHE A 51 2.91 7.56 9.57
CA PHE A 51 3.35 6.17 9.54
C PHE A 51 2.20 5.19 9.79
N SER A 52 1.32 5.47 10.74
CA SER A 52 0.17 4.61 11.04
C SER A 52 -0.76 4.48 9.83
N THR A 53 -1.11 5.61 9.19
CA THR A 53 -1.97 5.60 8.01
C THR A 53 -1.28 4.95 6.81
N ALA A 54 0.04 5.14 6.62
CA ALA A 54 0.82 4.45 5.60
C ALA A 54 0.80 2.92 5.80
N PHE A 55 0.93 2.46 7.04
CA PHE A 55 0.88 1.03 7.36
C PHE A 55 -0.49 0.42 7.05
N VAL A 56 -1.59 1.09 7.45
CA VAL A 56 -2.94 0.61 7.13
C VAL A 56 -3.20 0.56 5.63
N LYS A 57 -2.76 1.58 4.88
CA LYS A 57 -2.85 1.59 3.40
C LYS A 57 -2.09 0.43 2.78
N MET A 58 -0.88 0.13 3.26
CA MET A 58 -0.09 -1.03 2.81
C MET A 58 -0.89 -2.33 2.97
N LEU A 59 -1.47 -2.57 4.15
CA LEU A 59 -2.25 -3.77 4.40
C LEU A 59 -3.49 -3.88 3.50
N LEU A 60 -4.21 -2.77 3.27
CA LEU A 60 -5.34 -2.71 2.36
C LEU A 60 -4.95 -3.10 0.92
N VAL A 61 -3.79 -2.63 0.44
CA VAL A 61 -3.27 -2.95 -0.90
C VAL A 61 -2.88 -4.42 -1.01
N VAL A 62 -2.12 -4.93 -0.04
CA VAL A 62 -1.67 -6.34 -0.03
C VAL A 62 -2.87 -7.29 0.04
N ALA A 63 -3.88 -6.98 0.87
CA ALA A 63 -5.04 -7.84 1.05
C ALA A 63 -6.01 -7.83 -0.14
N ASN A 64 -6.21 -6.68 -0.80
CA ASN A 64 -7.27 -6.52 -1.79
C ASN A 64 -6.77 -6.39 -3.23
N PHE A 65 -5.65 -5.73 -3.48
CA PHE A 65 -5.18 -5.44 -4.85
C PHE A 65 -4.13 -6.43 -5.36
N MET A 66 -3.33 -7.02 -4.48
CA MET A 66 -2.28 -7.98 -4.87
C MET A 66 -2.80 -9.41 -5.12
N HIS A 67 -4.11 -9.66 -5.10
CA HIS A 67 -4.74 -10.98 -5.29
C HIS A 67 -4.16 -12.15 -4.46
N LEU A 68 -3.31 -11.87 -3.45
CA LEU A 68 -2.60 -12.86 -2.63
C LEU A 68 -3.53 -13.80 -1.85
N LYS A 69 -4.82 -13.46 -1.76
CA LYS A 69 -5.84 -14.32 -1.15
C LYS A 69 -6.16 -15.56 -1.99
N TYR A 70 -5.97 -15.50 -3.31
CA TYR A 70 -6.32 -16.58 -4.25
C TYR A 70 -5.12 -17.34 -4.81
N GLU A 71 -3.89 -16.90 -4.48
CA GLU A 71 -2.64 -17.50 -4.95
C GLU A 71 -1.89 -18.25 -3.83
N PRO A 72 -0.98 -19.18 -4.18
CA PRO A 72 -0.20 -19.90 -3.19
C PRO A 72 0.66 -18.94 -2.35
N LYS A 73 0.79 -19.25 -1.05
CA LYS A 73 1.52 -18.43 -0.06
C LYS A 73 2.97 -18.10 -0.44
N ALA A 74 3.56 -18.82 -1.41
CA ALA A 74 4.88 -18.52 -1.96
C ALA A 74 4.97 -17.09 -2.57
N PHE A 75 3.88 -16.54 -3.09
CA PHE A 75 3.88 -15.19 -3.67
C PHE A 75 3.99 -14.06 -2.63
N TRP A 76 3.77 -14.35 -1.33
CA TRP A 76 4.06 -13.39 -0.26
C TRP A 76 5.55 -13.03 -0.14
N VAL A 77 6.44 -13.87 -0.69
CA VAL A 77 7.89 -13.62 -0.67
C VAL A 77 8.23 -12.37 -1.47
N ILE A 78 7.50 -12.07 -2.55
CA ILE A 78 7.81 -10.94 -3.45
C ILE A 78 7.69 -9.58 -2.74
N PRO A 79 6.55 -9.20 -2.13
CA PRO A 79 6.43 -7.90 -1.45
C PRO A 79 7.34 -7.81 -0.22
N ILE A 80 7.54 -8.91 0.51
CA ILE A 80 8.43 -8.95 1.68
C ILE A 80 9.88 -8.73 1.25
N PHE A 81 10.34 -9.44 0.22
CA PHE A 81 11.68 -9.29 -0.31
C PHE A 81 11.92 -7.87 -0.83
N GLY A 82 10.97 -7.31 -1.57
CA GLY A 82 11.03 -5.91 -2.02
C GLY A 82 11.16 -4.92 -0.87
N ALA A 83 10.38 -5.10 0.21
CA ALA A 83 10.47 -4.26 1.40
C ALA A 83 11.85 -4.39 2.08
N ILE A 84 12.38 -5.60 2.21
CA ILE A 84 13.72 -5.85 2.76
C ILE A 84 14.78 -5.17 1.91
N CYS A 85 14.71 -5.27 0.58
CA CYS A 85 15.65 -4.62 -0.33
C CYS A 85 15.66 -3.09 -0.15
N ILE A 86 14.48 -2.47 -0.07
CA ILE A 86 14.36 -1.02 0.15
C ILE A 86 14.97 -0.62 1.50
N VAL A 87 14.61 -1.32 2.58
CA VAL A 87 15.14 -1.00 3.92
C VAL A 87 16.65 -1.19 3.96
N SER A 88 17.16 -2.29 3.41
CA SER A 88 18.60 -2.57 3.33
C SER A 88 19.33 -1.50 2.54
N PHE A 89 18.77 -1.07 1.41
CA PHE A 89 19.32 0.00 0.59
C PHE A 89 19.39 1.32 1.36
N LEU A 90 18.32 1.71 2.07
CA LEU A 90 18.32 2.94 2.86
C LEU A 90 19.36 2.92 3.98
N LEU A 91 19.50 1.79 4.68
CA LEU A 91 20.50 1.63 5.75
C LEU A 91 21.93 1.63 5.21
N LEU A 92 22.16 1.02 4.04
CA LEU A 92 23.48 0.92 3.43
C LEU A 92 23.95 2.26 2.83
N VAL A 93 23.01 3.05 2.27
CA VAL A 93 23.30 4.37 1.70
C VAL A 93 23.47 5.45 2.79
N TYR A 94 22.82 5.29 3.95
CA TYR A 94 22.91 6.26 5.06
C TYR A 94 24.34 6.66 5.47
N PRO A 95 25.29 5.73 5.73
CA PRO A 95 26.66 6.11 6.07
C PRO A 95 27.39 6.83 4.94
N ASP A 96 27.08 6.51 3.68
CA ASP A 96 27.72 7.13 2.51
C ASP A 96 27.34 8.62 2.37
N ILE A 97 26.08 8.96 2.66
CA ILE A 97 25.60 10.35 2.64
C ILE A 97 26.14 11.15 3.84
N THR A 98 26.26 10.52 5.01
CA THR A 98 26.52 11.23 6.27
C THR A 98 28.00 11.30 6.66
N MET A 99 28.86 10.42 6.14
CA MET A 99 30.31 10.45 6.41
C MET A 99 31.08 11.41 5.49
N VAL A 100 30.70 12.69 5.47
CA VAL A 100 31.57 13.75 4.93
C VAL A 100 32.22 14.50 6.09
N LYS A 101 33.48 14.16 6.40
CA LYS A 101 34.32 14.98 7.28
C LYS A 101 34.69 16.26 6.53
N ARG A 102 33.92 17.33 6.73
CA ARG A 102 34.23 18.66 6.17
C ARG A 102 35.41 19.23 6.96
N ILE A 103 36.64 19.03 6.48
CA ILE A 103 37.83 19.73 7.01
C ILE A 103 37.71 21.19 6.54
N ILE A 104 37.29 22.06 7.45
CA ILE A 104 37.28 23.50 7.22
C ILE A 104 38.67 23.99 7.60
N THR A 105 39.57 24.10 6.63
CA THR A 105 40.85 24.80 6.81
C THR A 105 40.57 26.30 6.75
N ILE A 106 40.49 26.94 7.91
CA ILE A 106 40.47 28.40 8.02
C ILE A 106 41.94 28.85 8.07
N TYR A 107 42.37 29.61 7.06
CA TYR A 107 43.64 30.35 7.04
C TYR A 107 43.48 31.69 7.76
#